data_AF-M1VXZ5-F1
#
_entry.id   AF-M1VXZ5-F1
#
_cell.length_a   1.000
_cell.length_b   1.000
_cell.length_c   1.000
_cell.angle_alpha   90.00
_cell.angle_beta   90.00
_cell.angle_gamma   90.00
#
_symmetry.space_group_name_H-M   'P 1'
#
loop_
_entity.id
_entity.type
_entity.pdbx_description
1 polymer ?
#
loop_
_entity_poly.entity_id
_entity_poly.type
_entity_poly.pdbx_seq_one_letter_code
_entity_poly.pdbx_strand_id
1 'polypeptide(L)'
;MASQPQSDTNVFLRDKKDWTPWINLIHARASAYNFQSKLDPDCPDPYLKEPTLPELPNLSAYSRPSDTPEPTRPSELTPQGLKAYQEDMAHYAVLTKEYELKYPPYAAQQQALQNLVELIQTTVSPHLQRTCCLAGQPLREWISNLKLTLRVDSQADQYQAYQRYKAALKPMRDPQDWDAWLTEYDEAAAEATLLGVASVSRIGDVINDFLDAVQWISEGWTVSFMNCGMRDPLMTRQKMTNRFREYMSVTHPLPVRKHRASATTAAAADEDSYSSDGSESARGGKRDASSDDDSAPCAKRTKRKTGSAPRTNHRASSNTRAQVGGAANDRRRCPACIRGHDLKDCYYIHKDRAPRWWRPDESMAAFIEKRRKHDAAFEELLRASG
;
A
#
# COMPACT_ATOMS: atom_id res chain seq x y z
N MET A 1 16.13 14.33 -24.15
CA MET A 1 15.78 15.05 -22.90
C MET A 1 16.13 14.13 -21.75
N ALA A 2 17.17 14.48 -20.99
CA ALA A 2 17.65 13.68 -19.89
C ALA A 2 16.78 13.94 -18.66
N SER A 3 16.07 12.91 -18.19
CA SER A 3 15.32 12.96 -16.93
C SER A 3 16.32 13.02 -15.77
N GLN A 4 16.26 14.10 -14.99
CA GLN A 4 17.03 14.24 -13.76
C GLN A 4 16.68 13.13 -12.76
N PRO A 5 17.65 12.64 -11.97
CA PRO A 5 17.40 11.62 -10.96
C PRO A 5 16.54 12.24 -9.85
N GLN A 6 15.36 11.67 -9.64
CA GLN A 6 14.57 11.95 -8.46
C GLN A 6 15.44 11.64 -7.23
N SER A 7 15.47 12.54 -6.26
CA SER A 7 16.20 12.36 -5.01
C SER A 7 15.75 11.05 -4.34
N ASP A 8 16.59 10.02 -4.41
CA ASP A 8 16.35 8.71 -3.79
C ASP A 8 16.36 8.90 -2.27
N THR A 9 15.20 9.11 -1.67
CA THR A 9 14.98 8.76 -0.27
C THR A 9 15.22 7.26 -0.17
N ASN A 10 16.45 6.88 0.17
CA ASN A 10 16.88 5.48 0.29
C ASN A 10 16.16 4.84 1.49
N VAL A 11 14.94 4.36 1.25
CA VAL A 11 14.17 3.57 2.22
C VAL A 11 14.79 2.18 2.27
N PHE A 12 15.27 1.78 3.44
CA PHE A 12 15.99 0.53 3.64
C PHE A 12 15.23 -0.39 4.59
N LEU A 13 14.91 -1.62 4.15
CA LEU A 13 14.14 -2.60 4.90
C LEU A 13 15.02 -3.35 5.91
N ARG A 14 14.89 -3.00 7.20
CA ARG A 14 15.55 -3.69 8.31
C ARG A 14 14.55 -4.42 9.19
N ASP A 15 13.44 -3.76 9.47
CA ASP A 15 12.43 -4.27 10.37
C ASP A 15 11.01 -4.01 9.85
N LYS A 16 10.02 -4.32 10.68
CA LYS A 16 8.61 -4.17 10.38
C LYS A 16 8.19 -2.72 10.10
N LYS A 17 8.82 -1.72 10.72
CA LYS A 17 8.47 -0.30 10.55
C LYS A 17 8.83 0.21 9.18
N ASP A 18 9.92 -0.33 8.61
CA ASP A 18 10.38 0.04 7.27
C ASP A 18 9.51 -0.58 6.16
N TRP A 19 8.67 -1.58 6.48
CA TRP A 19 7.90 -2.33 5.50
C TRP A 19 7.03 -1.44 4.61
N THR A 20 6.21 -0.60 5.22
CA THR A 20 5.23 0.23 4.50
C THR A 20 5.88 1.25 3.55
N PRO A 21 6.85 2.08 3.98
CA PRO A 21 7.54 2.97 3.04
C PRO A 21 8.33 2.19 1.99
N TRP A 22 8.91 1.04 2.34
CA TRP A 22 9.70 0.23 1.41
C TRP A 22 8.83 -0.45 0.34
N ILE A 23 7.71 -1.07 0.72
CA ILE A 23 6.83 -1.73 -0.25
C ILE A 23 6.18 -0.70 -1.18
N ASN A 24 5.89 0.51 -0.70
CA ASN A 24 5.41 1.61 -1.53
C ASN A 24 6.46 2.05 -2.55
N LEU A 25 7.75 2.09 -2.18
CA LEU A 25 8.84 2.34 -3.12
C LEU A 25 8.89 1.26 -4.23
N ILE A 26 8.79 -0.02 -3.85
CA ILE A 26 8.76 -1.12 -4.81
C ILE A 26 7.54 -1.01 -5.74
N HIS A 27 6.35 -0.77 -5.19
CA HIS A 27 5.14 -0.60 -5.97
C HIS A 27 5.23 0.59 -6.91
N ALA A 28 5.68 1.75 -6.45
CA ALA A 28 5.84 2.94 -7.29
C ALA A 28 6.79 2.69 -8.46
N ARG A 29 7.92 2.01 -8.21
CA ARG A 29 8.86 1.64 -9.28
C ARG A 29 8.24 0.61 -10.24
N ALA A 30 7.48 -0.36 -9.74
CA ALA A 30 6.78 -1.33 -10.56
C ALA A 30 5.67 -0.71 -11.42
N SER A 31 4.93 0.28 -10.91
CA SER A 31 3.94 1.05 -11.67
C SER A 31 4.58 1.80 -12.84
N ALA A 32 5.77 2.37 -12.65
CA ALA A 32 6.51 3.04 -13.73
C ALA A 32 6.86 2.11 -14.90
N TYR A 33 6.97 0.80 -14.66
CA TYR A 33 7.20 -0.22 -15.67
C TYR A 33 5.91 -0.94 -16.14
N ASN A 34 4.72 -0.49 -15.72
CA ASN A 34 3.44 -1.20 -15.93
C ASN A 34 3.48 -2.67 -15.46
N PHE A 35 4.23 -2.93 -14.38
CA PHE A 35 4.53 -4.28 -13.90
C PHE A 35 3.76 -4.64 -12.62
N GLN A 36 2.99 -3.71 -12.05
CA GLN A 36 2.35 -3.86 -10.75
C GLN A 36 1.38 -5.06 -10.67
N SER A 37 0.66 -5.39 -11.74
CA SER A 37 -0.24 -6.56 -11.79
C SER A 37 0.50 -7.91 -11.75
N LYS A 38 1.80 -7.93 -12.04
CA LYS A 38 2.66 -9.12 -11.97
C LYS A 38 3.20 -9.39 -10.56
N LEU A 39 3.13 -8.39 -9.68
CA LEU A 39 3.59 -8.46 -8.30
C LEU A 39 2.47 -8.80 -7.31
N ASP A 40 1.21 -8.75 -7.75
CA ASP A 40 0.07 -9.08 -6.91
C ASP A 40 0.13 -10.57 -6.48
N PRO A 41 0.23 -10.86 -5.18
CA PRO A 41 0.26 -12.23 -4.67
C PRO A 41 -1.08 -12.96 -4.85
N ASP A 42 -2.20 -12.24 -5.00
CA ASP A 42 -3.54 -12.83 -5.03
C ASP A 42 -4.01 -13.17 -6.46
N CYS A 43 -3.49 -12.50 -7.50
CA CYS A 43 -3.80 -12.79 -8.90
C CYS A 43 -2.68 -12.34 -9.86
N PRO A 44 -1.56 -13.08 -9.93
CA PRO A 44 -0.43 -12.66 -10.76
C PRO A 44 -0.72 -12.90 -12.23
N ASP A 45 -0.65 -11.86 -13.05
CA ASP A 45 -0.61 -12.08 -14.50
C ASP A 45 0.68 -12.88 -14.84
N PRO A 46 0.65 -13.83 -15.79
CA PRO A 46 1.83 -14.64 -16.12
C PRO A 46 2.94 -13.78 -16.74
N TYR A 47 4.21 -14.07 -16.42
CA TYR A 47 5.34 -13.46 -17.13
C TYR A 47 5.30 -13.80 -18.62
N LEU A 48 5.77 -12.89 -19.47
CA LEU A 48 5.91 -13.16 -20.89
C LEU A 48 6.95 -14.27 -21.05
N LYS A 49 6.63 -15.24 -21.91
CA LYS A 49 7.57 -16.28 -22.29
C LYS A 49 8.54 -15.71 -23.32
N GLU A 50 9.78 -16.18 -23.28
CA GLU A 50 10.77 -15.88 -24.30
C GLU A 50 10.21 -16.26 -25.69
N PRO A 51 10.12 -15.31 -26.63
CA PRO A 51 9.68 -15.62 -27.98
C PRO A 51 10.70 -16.52 -28.69
N THR A 52 10.22 -17.54 -29.39
CA THR A 52 11.09 -18.42 -30.18
C THR A 52 11.54 -17.72 -31.45
N LEU A 53 12.86 -17.66 -31.67
CA LEU A 53 13.41 -17.17 -32.94
C LEU A 53 13.05 -18.16 -34.06
N PRO A 54 12.40 -17.71 -35.15
CA PRO A 54 12.08 -18.58 -36.28
C PRO A 54 13.34 -19.08 -36.97
N GLU A 55 13.36 -20.36 -37.34
CA GLU A 55 14.46 -20.95 -38.10
C GLU A 55 14.33 -20.66 -39.59
N LEU A 56 15.44 -20.36 -40.25
CA LEU A 56 15.45 -20.09 -41.69
C LEU A 56 15.16 -21.38 -42.48
N PRO A 57 14.24 -21.35 -43.47
CA PRO A 57 13.97 -22.51 -44.32
C PRO A 57 15.24 -23.04 -45.01
N ASN A 58 15.49 -24.35 -44.89
CA ASN A 58 16.70 -24.98 -45.43
C ASN A 58 16.50 -25.43 -46.88
N LEU A 59 17.33 -24.94 -47.80
CA LEU A 59 17.27 -25.27 -49.23
C LEU A 59 17.38 -26.77 -49.53
N SER A 60 18.09 -27.54 -48.72
CA SER A 60 18.26 -28.98 -48.94
C SER A 60 17.01 -29.81 -48.59
N ALA A 61 16.01 -29.21 -47.95
CA ALA A 61 14.72 -29.85 -47.67
C ALA A 61 13.77 -29.88 -48.88
N TYR A 62 14.11 -29.22 -49.99
CA TYR A 62 13.23 -29.06 -51.16
C TYR A 62 13.67 -29.91 -52.37
N SER A 63 12.70 -30.23 -53.25
CA SER A 63 12.91 -31.07 -54.43
C SER A 63 13.93 -30.49 -55.42
N ARG A 64 14.98 -31.26 -55.71
CA ARG A 64 16.09 -30.94 -56.64
C ARG A 64 16.04 -31.75 -57.93
N PRO A 65 16.63 -31.27 -59.04
CA PRO A 65 16.81 -32.05 -60.26
C PRO A 65 17.72 -33.27 -60.02
N SER A 66 17.43 -34.40 -60.67
CA SER A 66 18.25 -35.63 -60.58
C SER A 66 19.71 -35.34 -60.96
N ASP A 67 20.66 -35.92 -60.21
CA ASP A 67 22.12 -35.78 -60.37
C ASP A 67 22.73 -34.39 -60.11
N THR A 68 22.01 -33.49 -59.41
CA THR A 68 22.59 -32.21 -58.97
C THR A 68 23.19 -32.27 -57.55
N PRO A 69 24.32 -31.58 -57.30
CA PRO A 69 24.85 -31.40 -55.94
C PRO A 69 23.84 -30.67 -55.04
N GLU A 70 24.11 -30.63 -53.73
CA GLU A 70 23.20 -30.00 -52.76
C GLU A 70 22.93 -28.53 -53.14
N PRO A 71 21.65 -28.11 -53.22
CA PRO A 71 21.30 -26.78 -53.72
C PRO A 71 21.78 -25.71 -52.73
N THR A 72 22.60 -24.79 -53.24
CA THR A 72 23.06 -23.60 -52.50
C THR A 72 22.26 -22.35 -52.87
N ARG A 73 21.49 -22.41 -53.95
CA ARG A 73 20.66 -21.30 -54.43
C ARG A 73 19.24 -21.76 -54.72
N PRO A 74 18.21 -20.91 -54.49
CA PRO A 74 16.83 -21.25 -54.83
C PRO A 74 16.61 -21.61 -56.30
N SER A 75 17.40 -21.04 -57.21
CA SER A 75 17.34 -21.32 -58.65
C SER A 75 17.78 -22.73 -59.05
N GLU A 76 18.42 -23.48 -58.15
CA GLU A 76 18.89 -24.85 -58.36
C GLU A 76 17.80 -25.90 -58.01
N LEU A 77 16.67 -25.44 -57.46
CA LEU A 77 15.51 -26.28 -57.15
C LEU A 77 14.66 -26.55 -58.38
N THR A 78 13.90 -27.65 -58.34
CA THR A 78 12.83 -27.88 -59.32
C THR A 78 11.75 -26.81 -59.21
N PRO A 79 10.92 -26.57 -60.25
CA PRO A 79 9.83 -25.59 -60.17
C PRO A 79 8.89 -25.81 -58.96
N GLN A 80 8.65 -27.08 -58.60
CA GLN A 80 7.86 -27.44 -57.43
C GLN A 80 8.61 -27.14 -56.11
N GLY A 81 9.91 -27.47 -56.03
CA GLY A 81 10.75 -27.17 -54.87
C GLY A 81 10.92 -25.67 -54.64
N LEU A 82 11.09 -24.89 -55.72
CA LEU A 82 11.17 -23.43 -55.66
C LEU A 82 9.87 -22.81 -55.13
N LYS A 83 8.71 -23.32 -55.56
CA LYS A 83 7.41 -22.84 -55.07
C LYS A 83 7.23 -23.13 -53.58
N ALA A 84 7.54 -24.35 -53.13
CA ALA A 84 7.47 -24.72 -51.72
C ALA A 84 8.43 -23.86 -50.86
N TYR A 85 9.65 -23.63 -51.34
CA TYR A 85 10.61 -22.73 -50.69
C TYR A 85 10.08 -21.29 -50.60
N GLN A 86 9.44 -20.76 -51.65
CA GLN A 86 8.84 -19.42 -51.62
C GLN A 86 7.69 -19.31 -50.61
N GLU A 87 6.85 -20.34 -50.50
CA GLU A 87 5.76 -20.41 -49.52
C GLU A 87 6.30 -20.46 -48.08
N ASP A 88 7.32 -21.28 -47.81
CA ASP A 88 7.97 -21.35 -46.50
C ASP A 88 8.75 -20.07 -46.16
N MET A 89 9.38 -19.43 -47.14
CA MET A 89 10.00 -18.12 -46.95
C MET A 89 8.97 -17.02 -46.62
N ALA A 90 7.78 -17.08 -47.23
CA ALA A 90 6.68 -16.18 -46.88
C ALA A 90 6.18 -16.46 -45.45
N HIS A 91 6.06 -17.73 -45.05
CA HIS A 91 5.70 -18.13 -43.70
C HIS A 91 6.77 -17.69 -42.66
N TYR A 92 8.05 -17.90 -42.95
CA TYR A 92 9.17 -17.42 -42.15
C TYR A 92 9.13 -15.90 -41.97
N ALA A 93 8.82 -15.14 -43.03
CA ALA A 93 8.68 -13.69 -42.93
C ALA A 93 7.55 -13.26 -41.99
N VAL A 94 6.43 -13.99 -41.98
CA VAL A 94 5.33 -13.76 -41.02
C VAL A 94 5.77 -14.07 -39.59
N LEU A 95 6.41 -15.22 -39.35
CA LEU A 95 6.93 -15.60 -38.03
C LEU A 95 7.99 -14.62 -37.52
N THR A 96 8.84 -14.10 -38.41
CA THR A 96 9.86 -13.10 -38.07
C THR A 96 9.20 -11.80 -37.60
N LYS A 97 8.16 -11.33 -38.30
CA LYS A 97 7.38 -10.17 -37.86
C LYS A 97 6.68 -10.40 -36.52
N GLU A 98 6.14 -11.60 -36.30
CA GLU A 98 5.53 -11.96 -35.01
C GLU A 98 6.56 -11.95 -33.87
N TYR A 99 7.77 -12.49 -34.12
CA TYR A 99 8.89 -12.42 -33.19
C TYR A 99 9.30 -10.97 -32.91
N GLU A 100 9.50 -10.15 -33.94
CA GLU A 100 9.85 -8.72 -33.83
C GLU A 100 8.81 -7.92 -33.04
N LEU A 101 7.53 -8.32 -33.09
CA LEU A 101 6.47 -7.71 -32.30
C LEU A 101 6.49 -8.15 -30.83
N LYS A 102 6.80 -9.43 -30.56
CA LYS A 102 6.77 -10.02 -29.21
C LYS A 102 8.06 -9.81 -28.42
N TYR A 103 9.20 -9.67 -29.07
CA TYR A 103 10.50 -9.56 -28.41
C TYR A 103 10.69 -8.24 -27.64
N PRO A 104 10.36 -7.05 -28.16
CA PRO A 104 10.50 -5.79 -27.41
C PRO A 104 9.75 -5.76 -26.07
N PRO A 105 8.46 -6.15 -25.97
CA PRO A 105 7.77 -6.16 -24.68
C PRO A 105 8.34 -7.21 -23.73
N TYR A 106 8.80 -8.36 -24.23
CA TYR A 106 9.53 -9.35 -23.41
C TYR A 106 10.84 -8.76 -22.85
N ALA A 107 11.67 -8.15 -23.71
CA ALA A 107 12.93 -7.54 -23.30
C ALA A 107 12.73 -6.41 -22.29
N ALA A 108 11.72 -5.55 -22.50
CA ALA A 108 11.35 -4.50 -21.55
C ALA A 108 10.91 -5.09 -20.19
N GLN A 109 10.16 -6.19 -20.20
CA GLN A 109 9.79 -6.89 -18.97
C GLN A 109 11.00 -7.47 -18.24
N GLN A 110 11.96 -8.07 -18.95
CA GLN A 110 13.20 -8.59 -18.35
C GLN A 110 14.04 -7.47 -17.74
N GLN A 111 14.14 -6.32 -18.42
CA GLN A 111 14.86 -5.16 -17.90
C GLN A 111 14.18 -4.60 -16.64
N ALA A 112 12.84 -4.51 -16.62
CA ALA A 112 12.09 -4.09 -15.44
C ALA A 112 12.31 -5.04 -14.25
N LEU A 113 12.31 -6.36 -14.50
CA LEU A 113 12.62 -7.38 -13.51
C LEU A 113 14.03 -7.21 -12.93
N GLN A 114 15.04 -7.01 -13.78
CA GLN A 114 16.43 -6.79 -13.34
C GLN A 114 16.55 -5.56 -12.45
N ASN A 115 15.95 -4.43 -12.86
CA ASN A 115 15.97 -3.19 -12.08
C ASN A 115 15.28 -3.36 -10.71
N LEU A 116 14.18 -4.10 -10.66
CA LEU A 116 13.49 -4.38 -9.39
C LEU A 116 14.29 -5.33 -8.50
N VAL A 117 14.93 -6.35 -9.07
CA VAL A 117 15.82 -7.25 -8.33
C VAL A 117 16.99 -6.47 -7.73
N GLU A 118 17.63 -5.61 -8.51
CA GLU A 118 18.70 -4.73 -8.03
C GLU A 118 18.23 -3.79 -6.92
N LEU A 119 17.03 -3.21 -7.08
CA LEU A 119 16.43 -2.36 -6.05
C LEU A 119 16.23 -3.13 -4.73
N ILE A 120 15.68 -4.34 -4.77
CA ILE A 120 15.50 -5.16 -3.57
C ILE A 120 16.86 -5.54 -2.96
N GLN A 121 17.84 -5.92 -3.79
CA GLN A 121 19.19 -6.28 -3.32
C GLN A 121 19.99 -5.11 -2.75
N THR A 122 19.64 -3.87 -3.07
CA THR A 122 20.30 -2.66 -2.52
C THR A 122 19.55 -2.06 -1.34
N THR A 123 18.25 -2.32 -1.22
CA THR A 123 17.39 -1.71 -0.19
C THR A 123 16.97 -2.65 0.94
N VAL A 124 17.26 -3.95 0.86
CA VAL A 124 16.92 -4.92 1.92
C VAL A 124 18.14 -5.27 2.77
N SER A 125 17.99 -5.46 4.08
CA SER A 125 19.10 -5.85 4.95
C SER A 125 19.74 -7.20 4.55
N PRO A 126 21.07 -7.36 4.70
CA PRO A 126 21.77 -8.59 4.26
C PRO A 126 21.28 -9.88 4.91
N HIS A 127 20.71 -9.82 6.12
CA HIS A 127 20.13 -10.98 6.78
C HIS A 127 18.84 -11.42 6.07
N LEU A 128 17.92 -10.48 5.82
CA LEU A 128 16.66 -10.72 5.13
C LEU A 128 16.88 -11.19 3.69
N GLN A 129 17.87 -10.65 2.98
CA GLN A 129 18.21 -11.12 1.64
C GLN A 129 18.60 -12.60 1.64
N ARG A 130 19.46 -13.02 2.57
CA ARG A 130 19.92 -14.41 2.67
C ARG A 130 18.80 -15.39 3.00
N THR A 131 17.79 -14.96 3.73
CA THR A 131 16.69 -15.84 4.17
C THR A 131 15.47 -15.79 3.26
N CYS A 132 15.19 -14.66 2.62
CA CYS A 132 13.93 -14.39 1.91
C CYS A 132 14.09 -14.25 0.39
N CYS A 133 15.27 -13.85 -0.10
CA CYS A 133 15.52 -13.55 -1.52
C CYS A 133 16.36 -14.66 -2.18
N LEU A 134 15.80 -15.88 -2.23
CA LEU A 134 16.52 -17.04 -2.76
C LEU A 134 16.61 -17.03 -4.29
N ALA A 135 17.78 -17.38 -4.81
CA ALA A 135 18.01 -17.50 -6.25
C ALA A 135 17.06 -18.54 -6.88
N GLY A 136 16.49 -18.21 -8.04
CA GLY A 136 15.53 -19.07 -8.76
C GLY A 136 14.08 -18.89 -8.32
N GLN A 137 13.80 -18.19 -7.22
CA GLN A 137 12.44 -17.80 -6.87
C GLN A 137 12.03 -16.52 -7.62
N PRO A 138 10.77 -16.42 -8.07
CA PRO A 138 10.27 -15.19 -8.68
C PRO A 138 10.13 -14.08 -7.63
N LEU A 139 10.24 -12.83 -8.10
CA LEU A 139 10.25 -11.62 -7.26
C LEU A 139 9.07 -11.54 -6.28
N ARG A 140 7.89 -12.04 -6.67
CA ARG A 140 6.70 -12.10 -5.80
C ARG A 140 6.92 -12.94 -4.53
N GLU A 141 7.68 -14.03 -4.63
CA GLU A 141 7.95 -14.93 -3.51
C GLU A 141 8.92 -14.25 -2.54
N TRP A 142 9.87 -13.48 -3.06
CA TRP A 142 10.77 -12.67 -2.23
C TRP A 142 9.97 -11.67 -1.39
N ILE A 143 9.07 -10.92 -2.01
CA ILE A 143 8.20 -9.95 -1.30
C ILE A 143 7.31 -10.66 -0.27
N SER A 144 6.73 -11.80 -0.63
CA SER A 144 5.88 -12.59 0.27
C SER A 144 6.67 -13.12 1.48
N ASN A 145 7.87 -13.66 1.25
CA ASN A 145 8.75 -14.15 2.31
C ASN A 145 9.22 -13.02 3.23
N LEU A 146 9.53 -11.84 2.69
CA LEU A 146 9.89 -10.66 3.47
C LEU A 146 8.73 -10.24 4.38
N LYS A 147 7.50 -10.17 3.82
CA LYS A 147 6.29 -9.85 4.58
C LYS A 147 6.06 -10.82 5.75
N LEU A 148 6.19 -12.13 5.48
CA LEU A 148 6.03 -13.19 6.47
C LEU A 148 7.11 -13.13 7.55
N THR A 149 8.36 -12.94 7.16
CA THR A 149 9.52 -12.91 8.09
C THR A 149 9.45 -11.71 9.02
N LEU A 150 9.04 -10.55 8.50
CA LEU A 150 8.85 -9.32 9.28
C LEU A 150 7.56 -9.32 10.12
N ARG A 151 6.74 -10.38 10.02
CA ARG A 151 5.45 -10.51 10.71
C ARG A 151 4.58 -9.26 10.54
N VAL A 152 4.51 -8.79 9.30
CA VAL A 152 3.59 -7.73 8.90
C VAL A 152 2.18 -8.32 8.92
N ASP A 153 1.57 -8.27 10.10
CA ASP A 153 0.22 -8.75 10.36
C ASP A 153 -0.73 -7.58 10.13
N SER A 154 -1.48 -7.65 9.04
CA SER A 154 -2.44 -6.62 8.67
C SER A 154 -3.48 -6.37 9.76
N GLN A 155 -3.87 -7.38 10.54
CA GLN A 155 -4.91 -7.22 11.55
C GLN A 155 -4.37 -6.57 12.83
N ALA A 156 -3.18 -6.99 13.29
CA ALA A 156 -2.52 -6.36 14.45
C ALA A 156 -2.14 -4.91 14.16
N ASP A 157 -1.64 -4.63 12.96
CA ASP A 157 -1.24 -3.29 12.53
C ASP A 157 -2.47 -2.37 12.35
N GLN A 158 -3.56 -2.89 11.77
CA GLN A 158 -4.85 -2.19 11.73
C GLN A 158 -5.36 -1.86 13.13
N TYR A 159 -5.27 -2.80 14.07
CA TYR A 159 -5.70 -2.56 15.44
C TYR A 159 -4.85 -1.47 16.12
N GLN A 160 -3.53 -1.50 15.98
CA GLN A 160 -2.68 -0.46 16.55
C GLN A 160 -2.93 0.92 15.93
N ALA A 161 -3.06 0.99 14.60
CA ALA A 161 -3.39 2.24 13.92
C ALA A 161 -4.77 2.78 14.33
N TYR A 162 -5.75 1.90 14.51
CA TYR A 162 -7.05 2.27 15.08
C TYR A 162 -6.92 2.86 16.50
N GLN A 163 -6.12 2.23 17.37
CA GLN A 163 -5.88 2.75 18.72
C GLN A 163 -5.17 4.12 18.69
N ARG A 164 -4.18 4.30 17.82
CA ARG A 164 -3.49 5.59 17.64
C ARG A 164 -4.45 6.67 17.14
N TYR A 165 -5.25 6.36 16.13
CA TYR A 165 -6.29 7.26 15.62
C TYR A 165 -7.26 7.70 16.72
N LYS A 166 -7.80 6.75 17.50
CA LYS A 166 -8.70 7.07 18.62
C LYS A 166 -7.99 7.84 19.75
N ALA A 167 -6.69 7.62 19.95
CA ALA A 167 -5.91 8.40 20.91
C ALA A 167 -5.68 9.85 20.43
N ALA A 168 -5.42 10.05 19.14
CA ALA A 168 -5.24 11.37 18.54
C ALA A 168 -6.54 12.20 18.48
N LEU A 169 -7.69 11.53 18.43
CA LEU A 169 -9.02 12.16 18.54
C LEU A 169 -9.39 12.63 19.95
N LYS A 170 -8.56 12.39 20.96
CA LYS A 170 -8.82 12.96 22.29
C LYS A 170 -8.77 14.49 22.19
N PRO A 171 -9.76 15.22 22.73
CA PRO A 171 -9.76 16.67 22.71
C PRO A 171 -8.45 17.25 23.25
N MET A 172 -7.89 18.25 22.56
CA MET A 172 -6.73 18.99 23.09
C MET A 172 -7.13 19.70 24.39
N ARG A 173 -6.18 19.83 25.32
CA ARG A 173 -6.44 20.40 26.64
C ARG A 173 -6.36 21.93 26.64
N ASP A 174 -5.46 22.47 25.84
CA ASP A 174 -5.25 23.90 25.64
C ASP A 174 -5.49 24.22 24.16
N PRO A 175 -6.31 25.23 23.82
CA PRO A 175 -6.46 25.71 22.45
C PRO A 175 -5.14 26.11 21.78
N GLN A 176 -4.09 26.44 22.53
CA GLN A 176 -2.76 26.77 21.99
C GLN A 176 -1.98 25.55 21.46
N ASP A 177 -2.38 24.33 21.83
CA ASP A 177 -1.74 23.09 21.33
C ASP A 177 -2.31 22.64 19.98
N TRP A 178 -3.13 23.47 19.33
CA TRP A 178 -3.92 23.08 18.16
C TRP A 178 -3.07 22.57 16.98
N ASP A 179 -1.90 23.15 16.75
CA ASP A 179 -1.03 22.77 15.62
C ASP A 179 -0.38 21.39 15.85
N ALA A 180 0.13 21.15 17.06
CA ALA A 180 0.68 19.86 17.44
C ALA A 180 -0.40 18.77 17.44
N TRP A 181 -1.59 19.07 17.99
CA TRP A 181 -2.72 18.16 17.98
C TRP A 181 -3.20 17.83 16.57
N LEU A 182 -3.34 18.85 15.71
CA LEU A 182 -3.81 18.67 14.33
C LEU A 182 -2.81 17.85 13.50
N THR A 183 -1.51 18.02 13.78
CA THR A 183 -0.44 17.24 13.14
C THR A 183 -0.51 15.77 13.55
N GLU A 184 -0.61 15.46 14.86
CA GLU A 184 -0.75 14.08 15.33
C GLU A 184 -2.04 13.42 14.81
N TYR A 185 -3.15 14.16 14.79
CA TYR A 185 -4.39 13.69 14.17
C TYR A 185 -4.20 13.37 12.68
N ASP A 186 -3.57 14.28 11.92
CA ASP A 186 -3.41 14.08 10.48
C ASP A 186 -2.49 12.90 10.16
N GLU A 187 -1.41 12.72 10.92
CA GLU A 187 -0.52 11.56 10.83
C GLU A 187 -1.25 10.26 11.18
N ALA A 188 -1.92 10.21 12.33
CA ALA A 188 -2.61 9.00 12.80
C ALA A 188 -3.76 8.59 11.88
N ALA A 189 -4.52 9.55 11.34
CA ALA A 189 -5.60 9.28 10.40
C ALA A 189 -5.08 8.89 9.01
N ALA A 190 -3.93 9.43 8.58
CA ALA A 190 -3.26 8.99 7.35
C ALA A 190 -2.76 7.53 7.48
N GLU A 191 -2.13 7.18 8.60
CA GLU A 191 -1.68 5.82 8.91
C GLU A 191 -2.85 4.83 8.95
N ALA A 192 -3.95 5.18 9.63
CA ALA A 192 -5.14 4.33 9.70
C ALA A 192 -5.78 4.13 8.31
N THR A 193 -5.76 5.14 7.45
CA THR A 193 -6.28 5.05 6.08
C THR A 193 -5.40 4.13 5.24
N LEU A 194 -4.08 4.26 5.36
CA LEU A 194 -3.09 3.44 4.65
C LEU A 194 -3.21 1.96 4.99
N LEU A 195 -3.50 1.63 6.25
CA LEU A 195 -3.68 0.26 6.72
C LEU A 195 -5.11 -0.28 6.49
N GLY A 196 -6.03 0.52 5.96
CA GLY A 196 -7.39 0.10 5.64
C GLY A 196 -8.30 -0.07 6.86
N VAL A 197 -8.12 0.74 7.90
CA VAL A 197 -8.97 0.70 9.09
C VAL A 197 -10.40 1.13 8.74
N ALA A 198 -11.39 0.29 9.07
CA ALA A 198 -12.80 0.51 8.71
C ALA A 198 -13.36 1.86 9.21
N SER A 199 -12.95 2.30 10.41
CA SER A 199 -13.42 3.56 11.02
C SER A 199 -13.04 4.83 10.25
N VAL A 200 -11.96 4.80 9.47
CA VAL A 200 -11.53 5.95 8.64
C VAL A 200 -11.90 5.78 7.17
N SER A 201 -12.59 4.69 6.82
CA SER A 201 -12.96 4.37 5.43
C SER A 201 -14.08 5.27 4.90
N ARG A 202 -14.95 5.78 5.78
CA ARG A 202 -16.09 6.63 5.41
C ARG A 202 -15.81 8.05 5.87
N ILE A 203 -15.76 8.98 4.92
CA ILE A 203 -15.45 10.39 5.21
C ILE A 203 -16.43 11.02 6.21
N GLY A 204 -17.71 10.65 6.17
CA GLY A 204 -18.70 11.15 7.14
C GLY A 204 -18.39 10.74 8.58
N ASP A 205 -17.91 9.52 8.79
CA ASP A 205 -17.55 9.03 10.12
C ASP A 205 -16.30 9.75 10.65
N VAL A 206 -15.31 9.99 9.76
CA VAL A 206 -14.10 10.78 10.07
C VAL A 206 -14.43 12.22 10.43
N ILE A 207 -15.37 12.85 9.71
CA ILE A 207 -15.81 14.21 9.99
C ILE A 207 -16.47 14.28 11.37
N ASN A 208 -17.40 13.36 11.68
CA ASN A 208 -18.08 13.34 12.97
C ASN A 208 -17.09 13.12 14.13
N ASP A 209 -16.19 12.14 14.01
CA ASP A 209 -15.13 11.88 14.99
C ASP A 209 -14.28 13.16 15.24
N PHE A 210 -13.93 13.90 14.17
CA PHE A 210 -13.17 15.14 14.28
C PHE A 210 -13.96 16.27 14.95
N LEU A 211 -15.24 16.45 14.57
CA LEU A 211 -16.11 17.48 15.15
C LEU A 211 -16.33 17.24 16.65
N ASP A 212 -16.57 16.00 17.06
CA ASP A 212 -16.72 15.62 18.47
C ASP A 212 -15.46 15.96 19.29
N ALA A 213 -14.27 15.82 18.67
CA ALA A 213 -12.99 16.11 19.33
C ALA A 213 -12.75 17.62 19.54
N VAL A 214 -13.20 18.47 18.61
CA VAL A 214 -12.95 19.93 18.64
C VAL A 214 -14.12 20.76 19.17
N GLN A 215 -15.30 20.17 19.33
CA GLN A 215 -16.52 20.87 19.77
C GLN A 215 -16.32 21.67 21.05
N TRP A 216 -15.59 21.12 22.03
CA TRP A 216 -15.37 21.74 23.33
C TRP A 216 -14.43 22.96 23.29
N ILE A 217 -13.72 23.16 22.18
CA ILE A 217 -12.72 24.22 22.03
C ILE A 217 -13.24 25.30 21.12
N SER A 218 -13.89 24.90 20.03
CA SER A 218 -14.53 25.82 19.12
C SER A 218 -15.90 25.30 18.71
N GLU A 219 -16.86 25.50 19.60
CA GLU A 219 -18.27 25.22 19.32
C GLU A 219 -18.75 26.05 18.12
N GLY A 220 -18.34 27.32 18.04
CA GLY A 220 -18.71 28.23 16.95
C GLY A 220 -18.23 27.77 15.57
N TRP A 221 -17.00 27.27 15.46
CA TRP A 221 -16.51 26.69 14.20
C TRP A 221 -17.23 25.39 13.88
N THR A 222 -17.43 24.52 14.87
CA THR A 222 -18.08 23.21 14.70
C THR A 222 -19.49 23.38 14.15
N VAL A 223 -20.29 24.29 14.71
CA VAL A 223 -21.65 24.61 14.24
C VAL A 223 -21.62 25.20 12.83
N SER A 224 -20.70 26.11 12.54
CA SER A 224 -20.56 26.70 11.19
C SER A 224 -20.17 25.64 10.15
N PHE A 225 -19.26 24.74 10.50
CA PHE A 225 -18.84 23.63 9.64
C PHE A 225 -19.95 22.62 9.41
N MET A 226 -20.74 22.28 10.44
CA MET A 226 -21.92 21.41 10.27
C MET A 226 -22.95 22.02 9.30
N ASN A 227 -23.15 23.33 9.35
CA ASN A 227 -24.15 24.01 8.52
C ASN A 227 -23.70 24.21 7.07
N CYS A 228 -22.42 24.52 6.85
CA CYS A 228 -21.91 24.93 5.53
C CYS A 228 -20.85 23.97 4.96
N GLY A 229 -19.99 23.40 5.80
CA GLY A 229 -18.89 22.52 5.40
C GLY A 229 -19.35 21.12 5.00
N MET A 230 -20.29 20.53 5.74
CA MET A 230 -20.85 19.19 5.46
C MET A 230 -21.60 19.08 4.14
N ARG A 231 -22.01 20.22 3.55
CA ARG A 231 -22.75 20.26 2.27
C ARG A 231 -21.86 20.17 1.05
N ASP A 232 -20.54 20.21 1.22
CA ASP A 232 -19.58 20.06 0.12
C ASP A 232 -19.41 18.58 -0.25
N PRO A 233 -19.87 18.13 -1.44
CA PRO A 233 -19.76 16.74 -1.85
C PRO A 233 -18.32 16.31 -2.14
N LEU A 234 -17.39 17.27 -2.27
CA LEU A 234 -15.97 17.04 -2.48
C LEU A 234 -15.17 17.22 -1.17
N MET A 235 -15.83 17.17 -0.02
CA MET A 235 -15.17 17.27 1.28
C MET A 235 -14.23 16.08 1.48
N THR A 236 -12.99 16.39 1.86
CA THR A 236 -11.97 15.40 2.20
C THR A 236 -11.44 15.71 3.59
N ARG A 237 -10.81 14.70 4.22
CA ARG A 237 -10.13 14.86 5.51
C ARG A 237 -9.12 16.02 5.48
N GLN A 238 -8.35 16.14 4.40
CA GLN A 238 -7.38 17.22 4.20
C GLN A 238 -8.04 18.60 4.07
N LYS A 239 -9.16 18.71 3.34
CA LYS A 239 -9.89 19.98 3.24
C LYS A 239 -10.48 20.42 4.58
N MET A 240 -11.05 19.47 5.35
CA MET A 240 -11.57 19.74 6.68
C MET A 240 -10.47 20.22 7.65
N THR A 241 -9.35 19.50 7.71
CA THR A 241 -8.21 19.86 8.57
C THR A 241 -7.61 21.21 8.20
N ASN A 242 -7.49 21.54 6.92
CA ASN A 242 -7.04 22.86 6.47
C ASN A 242 -7.99 24.00 6.87
N ARG A 243 -9.30 23.81 6.74
CA ARG A 243 -10.28 24.83 7.18
C ARG A 243 -10.26 25.05 8.70
N PHE A 244 -10.02 23.99 9.48
CA PHE A 244 -9.84 24.12 10.93
C PHE A 244 -8.53 24.84 11.27
N ARG A 245 -7.43 24.51 10.60
CA ARG A 245 -6.12 25.17 10.72
C ARG A 245 -6.24 26.68 10.45
N GLU A 246 -6.90 27.07 9.37
CA GLU A 246 -7.14 28.48 9.03
C GLU A 246 -7.90 29.19 10.15
N TYR A 247 -9.00 28.60 10.64
CA TYR A 247 -9.79 29.16 11.74
C TYR A 247 -8.97 29.31 13.03
N MET A 248 -8.23 28.27 13.43
CA MET A 248 -7.42 28.29 14.64
C MET A 248 -6.24 29.27 14.52
N SER A 249 -5.67 29.45 13.33
CA SER A 249 -4.59 30.43 13.13
C SER A 249 -5.03 31.88 13.36
N VAL A 250 -6.30 32.19 13.10
CA VAL A 250 -6.87 33.54 13.32
C VAL A 250 -7.34 33.73 14.76
N THR A 251 -7.96 32.71 15.36
CA THR A 251 -8.58 32.79 16.70
C THR A 251 -7.61 32.47 17.84
N HIS A 252 -6.63 31.60 17.58
CA HIS A 252 -5.56 31.22 18.49
C HIS A 252 -4.19 31.31 17.79
N PRO A 253 -3.73 32.55 17.48
CA PRO A 253 -2.44 32.73 16.82
C PRO A 253 -1.31 32.20 17.72
N LEU A 254 -0.52 31.28 17.17
CA LEU A 254 0.64 30.77 17.89
C LEU A 254 1.68 31.87 18.04
N PRO A 255 2.37 31.96 19.18
CA PRO A 255 3.48 32.88 19.32
C PRO A 255 4.52 32.54 18.26
N VAL A 256 4.81 33.51 17.37
CA VAL A 256 5.90 33.41 16.40
C VAL A 256 7.11 32.94 17.19
N ARG A 257 7.63 31.75 16.84
CA ARG A 257 8.91 31.27 17.34
C ARG A 257 9.92 32.35 16.98
N LYS A 258 10.21 33.24 17.93
CA LYS A 258 11.35 34.14 17.85
C LYS A 258 12.55 33.19 17.87
N HIS A 259 12.99 32.77 16.70
CA HIS A 259 14.38 32.38 16.54
C HIS A 259 15.16 33.52 17.19
N ARG A 260 15.90 33.17 18.23
CA ARG A 260 16.79 34.06 18.96
C ARG A 260 17.89 34.50 17.99
N ALA A 261 17.53 35.37 17.05
CA ALA A 261 18.47 36.16 16.29
C ALA A 261 19.09 37.08 17.31
N SER A 262 20.36 36.81 17.63
CA SER A 262 21.20 37.67 18.44
C SER A 262 21.01 39.12 17.99
N ALA A 263 20.60 39.95 18.94
CA ALA A 263 20.53 41.38 18.75
C ALA A 263 21.95 41.92 18.51
N THR A 264 22.22 42.33 17.28
CA THR A 264 23.26 43.31 16.95
C THR A 264 22.65 44.32 15.97
N THR A 265 22.20 45.43 16.55
CA THR A 265 22.21 46.82 16.04
C THR A 265 22.26 47.10 14.54
N ALA A 266 21.26 47.83 14.03
CA ALA A 266 21.31 49.09 13.24
C ALA A 266 20.01 49.18 12.40
N ALA A 267 19.08 50.09 12.74
CA ALA A 267 18.98 51.46 12.21
C ALA A 267 18.60 51.52 10.72
N ALA A 268 17.48 52.23 10.48
CA ALA A 268 16.78 52.54 9.24
C ALA A 268 17.64 52.77 7.97
N ALA A 269 17.13 52.31 6.82
CA ALA A 269 16.98 53.12 5.60
C ALA A 269 16.16 52.37 4.53
N ASP A 270 15.47 53.19 3.74
CA ASP A 270 14.54 52.94 2.64
C ASP A 270 15.13 52.31 1.36
N GLU A 271 14.20 51.76 0.58
CA GLU A 271 14.06 51.71 -0.89
C GLU A 271 15.20 51.22 -1.83
N ASP A 272 14.77 50.24 -2.64
CA ASP A 272 14.97 50.08 -4.10
C ASP A 272 16.09 49.20 -4.69
N SER A 273 15.67 48.49 -5.75
CA SER A 273 16.43 47.95 -6.90
C SER A 273 17.12 46.57 -6.86
N TYR A 274 16.53 45.66 -7.66
CA TYR A 274 17.10 44.88 -8.78
C TYR A 274 18.29 43.88 -8.57
N SER A 275 17.96 42.62 -8.83
CA SER A 275 18.67 41.54 -9.55
C SER A 275 20.15 41.19 -9.30
N SER A 276 20.31 39.90 -8.97
CA SER A 276 21.16 38.88 -9.62
C SER A 276 22.69 38.86 -9.44
N ASP A 277 23.10 37.67 -8.99
CA ASP A 277 24.22 36.83 -9.45
C ASP A 277 25.51 36.74 -8.61
N GLY A 278 25.93 35.47 -8.45
CA GLY A 278 27.31 35.04 -8.52
C GLY A 278 28.25 35.32 -7.35
N SER A 279 28.53 34.29 -6.55
CA SER A 279 29.77 33.49 -6.68
C SER A 279 30.27 32.89 -5.37
N GLU A 280 30.85 31.72 -5.55
CA GLU A 280 31.50 30.85 -4.58
C GLU A 280 32.66 31.50 -3.81
N SER A 281 32.86 31.06 -2.57
CA SER A 281 34.22 30.75 -2.10
C SER A 281 34.20 29.78 -0.93
N ALA A 282 34.74 28.60 -1.19
CA ALA A 282 35.22 27.65 -0.21
C ALA A 282 36.46 28.17 0.52
N ARG A 283 36.57 27.83 1.81
CA ARG A 283 37.78 27.60 2.64
C ARG A 283 37.25 27.41 4.08
N GLY A 284 37.36 26.27 4.75
CA GLY A 284 38.56 25.48 4.97
C GLY A 284 39.12 25.83 6.36
N GLY A 285 38.99 24.95 7.35
CA GLY A 285 39.54 25.20 8.68
C GLY A 285 39.23 24.12 9.72
N LYS A 286 40.12 23.13 9.81
CA LYS A 286 40.24 22.10 10.86
C LYS A 286 40.42 22.68 12.27
N ARG A 287 40.03 21.90 13.30
CA ARG A 287 40.72 21.59 14.58
C ARG A 287 39.74 20.83 15.49
N ASP A 288 39.93 19.52 15.72
CA ASP A 288 40.64 18.89 16.86
C ASP A 288 39.87 19.07 18.20
N ALA A 289 39.28 18.02 18.79
CA ALA A 289 39.88 17.07 19.76
C ALA A 289 40.63 17.83 20.89
N SER A 290 40.28 17.77 22.17
CA SER A 290 39.95 16.66 23.10
C SER A 290 39.18 17.30 24.30
N SER A 291 38.61 16.65 25.31
CA SER A 291 39.08 15.54 26.14
C SER A 291 37.97 15.17 27.14
N ASP A 292 38.01 13.90 27.53
CA ASP A 292 37.67 13.28 28.82
C ASP A 292 37.16 14.22 29.95
N ASP A 293 36.10 13.83 30.67
CA ASP A 293 36.28 12.89 31.78
C ASP A 293 34.95 12.48 32.45
N ASP A 294 34.98 11.21 32.83
CA ASP A 294 34.37 10.50 33.95
C ASP A 294 33.07 10.93 34.69
N SER A 295 32.26 9.88 34.89
CA SER A 295 31.61 9.50 36.16
C SER A 295 30.44 10.32 36.74
N ALA A 296 29.24 9.73 36.61
CA ALA A 296 28.30 9.59 37.73
C ALA A 296 28.94 8.72 38.84
N PRO A 297 28.57 8.78 40.16
CA PRO A 297 27.17 8.77 40.61
C PRO A 297 26.84 9.41 42.00
N CYS A 298 25.55 9.29 42.35
CA CYS A 298 25.01 8.91 43.66
C CYS A 298 24.21 9.94 44.51
N ALA A 299 22.89 9.74 44.48
CA ALA A 299 21.96 9.59 45.60
C ALA A 299 22.03 10.50 46.84
N LYS A 300 20.94 11.26 47.08
CA LYS A 300 20.20 11.41 48.37
C LYS A 300 18.74 11.76 48.00
N ARG A 301 17.71 10.91 48.15
CA ARG A 301 17.04 10.35 49.34
C ARG A 301 16.47 11.39 50.31
N THR A 302 15.23 11.82 50.09
CA THR A 302 14.30 12.21 51.17
C THR A 302 12.91 11.63 50.96
N LYS A 303 12.51 10.82 51.95
CA LYS A 303 11.19 10.23 52.17
C LYS A 303 10.13 11.32 52.40
N ARG A 304 8.91 11.10 51.90
CA ARG A 304 7.69 11.28 52.70
C ARG A 304 6.64 10.24 52.29
N LYS A 305 6.16 9.51 53.30
CA LYS A 305 5.12 8.48 53.27
C LYS A 305 3.76 9.13 53.57
N THR A 306 2.73 8.71 52.85
CA THR A 306 1.34 8.42 53.28
C THR A 306 0.74 7.67 52.07
N GLY A 307 0.35 6.40 52.09
CA GLY A 307 -0.32 5.62 53.12
C GLY A 307 -1.76 5.37 52.65
N SER A 308 -1.98 4.36 51.79
CA SER A 308 -3.29 3.70 51.65
C SER A 308 -3.13 2.33 50.98
N ALA A 309 -3.75 1.32 51.59
CA ALA A 309 -3.58 -0.11 51.34
C ALA A 309 -4.31 -0.62 50.08
N PRO A 310 -3.86 -1.73 49.46
CA PRO A 310 -4.49 -2.28 48.27
C PRO A 310 -5.61 -3.27 48.64
N ARG A 311 -6.80 -3.09 48.06
CA ARG A 311 -7.85 -4.12 48.03
C ARG A 311 -7.71 -4.94 46.75
N THR A 312 -7.19 -6.15 46.91
CA THR A 312 -7.25 -7.23 45.93
C THR A 312 -8.69 -7.70 45.75
N ASN A 313 -9.19 -7.71 44.52
CA ASN A 313 -10.32 -8.55 44.15
C ASN A 313 -9.97 -9.31 42.87
N HIS A 314 -9.53 -10.56 43.08
CA HIS A 314 -9.61 -11.60 42.08
C HIS A 314 -11.09 -11.87 41.77
N ARG A 315 -11.49 -11.76 40.51
CA ARG A 315 -12.58 -12.57 39.96
C ARG A 315 -12.12 -13.22 38.68
N ALA A 316 -11.86 -14.51 38.81
CA ALA A 316 -11.89 -15.47 37.72
C ALA A 316 -13.24 -15.37 37.01
N SER A 317 -13.23 -15.23 35.68
CA SER A 317 -14.42 -15.43 34.86
C SER A 317 -14.24 -16.76 34.13
N SER A 318 -14.91 -17.78 34.66
CA SER A 318 -15.00 -19.12 34.11
C SER A 318 -15.91 -19.14 32.89
N ASN A 319 -15.38 -19.69 31.79
CA ASN A 319 -16.12 -20.19 30.64
C ASN A 319 -17.39 -20.94 31.07
N THR A 320 -18.56 -20.42 30.70
CA THR A 320 -19.77 -21.24 30.63
C THR A 320 -20.51 -20.91 29.33
N ARG A 321 -20.40 -21.83 28.38
CA ARG A 321 -21.12 -21.85 27.11
C ARG A 321 -22.55 -22.27 27.43
N ALA A 322 -23.48 -21.32 27.43
CA ALA A 322 -24.91 -21.60 27.46
C ALA A 322 -25.54 -21.00 26.19
N GLN A 323 -25.88 -21.90 25.27
CA GLN A 323 -26.89 -21.61 24.25
C GLN A 323 -28.23 -21.40 24.96
N VAL A 324 -28.95 -20.37 24.52
CA VAL A 324 -30.41 -20.34 24.20
C VAL A 324 -30.95 -18.93 24.45
N GLY A 325 -31.35 -18.29 23.35
CA GLY A 325 -32.56 -17.47 23.24
C GLY A 325 -32.67 -16.16 24.03
N GLY A 326 -32.51 -15.02 23.34
CA GLY A 326 -33.00 -13.74 23.83
C GLY A 326 -32.64 -12.58 22.91
N ALA A 327 -33.62 -12.07 22.18
CA ALA A 327 -33.50 -11.08 21.12
C ALA A 327 -33.15 -9.66 21.59
N ALA A 328 -32.17 -9.03 20.95
CA ALA A 328 -32.15 -7.59 20.65
C ALA A 328 -30.92 -7.23 19.78
N ASN A 329 -31.18 -6.74 18.56
CA ASN A 329 -30.27 -5.95 17.72
C ASN A 329 -28.95 -6.57 17.19
N ASP A 330 -28.97 -7.82 16.73
CA ASP A 330 -27.90 -8.29 15.83
C ASP A 330 -28.31 -8.00 14.36
N ARG A 331 -27.48 -7.25 13.65
CA ARG A 331 -27.68 -6.85 12.24
C ARG A 331 -28.04 -8.11 11.44
N ARG A 332 -29.18 -8.12 10.75
CA ARG A 332 -29.70 -9.27 9.98
C ARG A 332 -28.64 -9.77 9.00
N ARG A 333 -27.89 -10.79 9.42
CA ARG A 333 -26.93 -11.51 8.58
C ARG A 333 -27.66 -12.68 7.94
N CYS A 334 -27.42 -12.87 6.65
CA CYS A 334 -27.97 -13.96 5.88
C CYS A 334 -27.57 -15.29 6.53
N PRO A 335 -28.51 -16.17 6.90
CA PRO A 335 -28.18 -17.44 7.51
C PRO A 335 -27.44 -18.39 6.56
N ALA A 336 -27.44 -18.13 5.24
CA ALA A 336 -26.71 -18.92 4.25
C ALA A 336 -25.26 -18.44 4.05
N CYS A 337 -25.06 -17.16 3.69
CA CYS A 337 -23.72 -16.65 3.33
C CYS A 337 -23.11 -15.70 4.38
N ILE A 338 -23.80 -15.46 5.49
CA ILE A 338 -23.35 -14.67 6.66
C ILE A 338 -23.12 -13.18 6.33
N ARG A 339 -23.41 -12.75 5.09
CA ARG A 339 -23.35 -11.35 4.65
C ARG A 339 -24.60 -10.58 5.09
N GLY A 340 -24.52 -9.25 5.13
CA GLY A 340 -25.62 -8.37 5.56
C GLY A 340 -26.71 -8.21 4.48
N HIS A 341 -27.53 -9.24 4.28
CA HIS A 341 -28.76 -9.21 3.49
C HIS A 341 -29.75 -10.27 4.01
N ASP A 342 -31.02 -10.16 3.62
CA ASP A 342 -32.03 -11.17 3.94
C ASP A 342 -31.87 -12.41 3.05
N LEU A 343 -32.23 -13.59 3.56
CA LEU A 343 -32.03 -14.87 2.87
C LEU A 343 -32.68 -14.91 1.47
N LYS A 344 -33.83 -14.25 1.31
CA LYS A 344 -34.59 -14.15 0.04
C LYS A 344 -33.81 -13.43 -1.07
N ASP A 345 -32.82 -12.61 -0.69
CA ASP A 345 -31.99 -11.84 -1.60
C ASP A 345 -30.58 -12.46 -1.76
N CYS A 346 -30.38 -13.66 -1.22
CA CYS A 346 -29.09 -14.34 -1.28
C CYS A 346 -28.87 -14.99 -2.65
N TYR A 347 -27.94 -14.44 -3.45
CA TYR A 347 -27.59 -14.95 -4.77
C TYR A 347 -26.97 -16.37 -4.78
N TYR A 348 -26.44 -16.82 -3.64
CA TYR A 348 -25.97 -18.21 -3.51
C TYR A 348 -27.12 -19.22 -3.41
N ILE A 349 -28.29 -18.79 -2.95
CA ILE A 349 -29.48 -19.63 -2.82
C ILE A 349 -30.39 -19.45 -4.04
N HIS A 350 -30.68 -18.20 -4.40
CA HIS A 350 -31.51 -17.80 -5.54
C HIS A 350 -30.62 -17.36 -6.71
N LYS A 351 -30.09 -18.34 -7.45
CA LYS A 351 -29.20 -18.10 -8.60
C LYS A 351 -29.91 -17.36 -9.75
N ASP A 352 -31.22 -17.48 -9.83
CA ASP A 352 -32.11 -16.79 -10.77
C ASP A 352 -32.16 -15.27 -10.55
N ARG A 353 -31.93 -14.82 -9.32
CA ARG A 353 -31.89 -13.39 -8.95
C ARG A 353 -30.49 -12.78 -9.05
N ALA A 354 -29.48 -13.58 -9.35
CA ALA A 354 -28.12 -13.11 -9.48
C ALA A 354 -27.97 -12.26 -10.75
N PRO A 355 -27.45 -11.02 -10.65
CA PRO A 355 -27.11 -10.23 -11.83
C PRO A 355 -26.09 -10.95 -12.73
N ARG A 356 -26.11 -10.69 -14.04
CA ARG A 356 -25.21 -11.36 -15.01
C ARG A 356 -23.72 -11.17 -14.74
N TRP A 357 -23.35 -10.14 -13.99
CA TRP A 357 -21.97 -9.84 -13.60
C TRP A 357 -21.55 -10.51 -12.29
N TRP A 358 -22.49 -11.09 -11.54
CA TRP A 358 -22.20 -11.73 -10.26
C TRP A 358 -21.57 -13.11 -10.47
N ARG A 359 -20.43 -13.35 -9.83
CA ARG A 359 -19.73 -14.64 -9.82
C ARG A 359 -19.71 -15.19 -8.38
N PRO A 360 -20.10 -16.45 -8.16
CA PRO A 360 -20.04 -17.07 -6.83
C PRO A 360 -18.58 -17.26 -6.41
N ASP A 361 -18.29 -16.94 -5.15
CA ASP A 361 -17.05 -17.34 -4.48
C ASP A 361 -17.08 -18.86 -4.25
N GLU A 362 -16.10 -19.58 -4.80
CA GLU A 362 -16.02 -21.04 -4.73
C GLU A 362 -15.96 -21.55 -3.29
N SER A 363 -15.29 -20.82 -2.39
CA SER A 363 -15.17 -21.18 -0.98
C SER A 363 -16.51 -21.10 -0.25
N MET A 364 -17.29 -20.04 -0.52
CA MET A 364 -18.61 -19.83 0.04
C MET A 364 -19.63 -20.80 -0.56
N ALA A 365 -19.54 -21.09 -1.85
CA ALA A 365 -20.37 -22.09 -2.50
C ALA A 365 -20.16 -23.49 -1.90
N ALA A 366 -18.91 -23.90 -1.71
CA ALA A 366 -18.56 -25.17 -1.07
C ALA A 366 -19.03 -25.23 0.39
N PHE A 367 -18.92 -24.13 1.14
CA PHE A 367 -19.44 -24.03 2.50
C PHE A 367 -20.96 -24.22 2.57
N ILE A 368 -21.71 -23.56 1.68
CA ILE A 368 -23.17 -23.68 1.62
C ILE A 368 -23.58 -25.10 1.22
N GLU A 369 -22.89 -25.71 0.25
CA GLU A 369 -23.16 -27.08 -0.17
C GLU A 369 -22.88 -28.09 0.96
N LYS A 370 -21.79 -27.91 1.70
CA LYS A 370 -21.46 -28.72 2.87
C LYS A 370 -22.54 -28.58 3.96
N ARG A 371 -23.06 -27.37 4.18
CA ARG A 371 -24.18 -27.17 5.12
C ARG A 371 -25.46 -27.82 4.66
N ARG A 372 -25.81 -27.75 3.36
CA ARG A 372 -26.98 -28.48 2.83
C ARG A 372 -26.89 -29.99 3.08
N LYS A 373 -25.68 -30.56 2.94
CA LYS A 373 -25.47 -32.01 3.15
C LYS A 373 -25.48 -32.46 4.62
N HIS A 374 -25.11 -31.59 5.56
CA HIS A 374 -24.87 -31.98 6.95
C HIS A 374 -25.75 -31.29 8.00
N ASP A 375 -26.56 -30.29 7.62
CA ASP A 375 -27.40 -29.52 8.53
C ASP A 375 -28.87 -29.56 8.05
N ALA A 376 -29.64 -30.49 8.62
CA ALA A 376 -31.05 -30.67 8.29
C ALA A 376 -31.92 -29.45 8.66
N ALA A 377 -31.53 -28.68 9.69
CA ALA A 377 -32.23 -27.46 10.07
C ALA A 377 -32.02 -26.34 9.05
N PHE A 378 -30.83 -26.28 8.44
CA PHE A 378 -30.54 -25.34 7.35
C PHE A 378 -31.30 -25.67 6.07
N GLU A 379 -31.41 -26.94 5.69
CA GLU A 379 -32.25 -27.39 4.56
C GLU A 379 -33.73 -27.02 4.76
N GLU A 380 -34.28 -27.22 5.97
CA GLU A 380 -35.66 -26.85 6.28
C GLU A 380 -35.89 -25.33 6.16
N LEU A 381 -34.93 -24.54 6.65
CA LEU A 381 -34.96 -23.09 6.58
C LEU A 381 -34.91 -22.56 5.13
N LEU A 382 -34.13 -23.21 4.27
CA LEU A 382 -34.10 -22.90 2.84
C LEU A 382 -35.44 -23.24 2.16
N ARG A 383 -36.07 -24.37 2.52
CA ARG A 383 -37.37 -24.76 1.98
C ARG A 383 -38.50 -23.83 2.41
N ALA A 384 -38.45 -23.35 3.66
CA ALA A 384 -39.43 -22.40 4.19
C ALA A 384 -39.26 -20.96 3.64
N SER A 385 -38.11 -20.66 3.03
CA SER A 385 -37.77 -19.32 2.52
C SER A 385 -37.82 -19.20 0.99
N GLY A 386 -38.06 -20.32 0.30
CA GLY A 386 -38.13 -20.46 -1.16
C GLY A 386 -39.33 -19.77 -1.79
#